data_AF-A0A482PGM6-F1
#
_entry.id   AF-A0A482PGM6-F1
#
_cell.length_a   1.000
_cell.length_b   1.000
_cell.length_c   1.000
_cell.angle_alpha   90.00
_cell.angle_beta   90.00
_cell.angle_gamma   90.00
#
_symmetry.space_group_name_H-M   'P 1'
#
loop_
_entity.id
_entity.type
_entity.pdbx_description
1 polymer ?
#
loop_
_entity_poly.entity_id
_entity_poly.type
_entity_poly.pdbx_seq_one_letter_code
_entity_poly.pdbx_strand_id
1 'polypeptide(L)'
;MRRIPEGTLLPTRGNSISYPQSMYCTDPRDGNALASFKRPQMVGKTAAADPRTNYGELVIPINPDFPPLEERIELEISIDENLIVHVSGVGGDMQIPRSTEFYDLEFGLATMTVQPESKKKRLKLKGEKKLPHGLMIRANVTPDKENWGLVPGELLKAYNDEHPFLRKTLTEQQRTEFVRYQPCSICGARWGKNCCSNG
;
A
#
# COMPACT_ATOMS: atom_id res chain seq x y z
N MET A 1 7.26 5.09 5.12
CA MET A 1 6.97 3.81 5.79
C MET A 1 8.28 3.23 6.31
N ARG A 2 8.35 2.94 7.62
CA ARG A 2 9.58 2.43 8.24
C ARG A 2 9.73 0.97 7.84
N ARG A 3 10.85 0.61 7.21
CA ARG A 3 11.13 -0.78 6.82
C ARG A 3 12.04 -1.39 7.86
N ILE A 4 11.94 -2.71 8.07
CA ILE A 4 12.97 -3.45 8.80
C ILE A 4 14.19 -3.49 7.87
N PRO A 5 15.33 -2.88 8.24
CA PRO A 5 16.47 -2.78 7.35
C PRO A 5 17.15 -4.13 7.14
N GLU A 6 17.80 -4.30 5.99
CA GLU A 6 18.71 -5.43 5.76
C GLU A 6 19.84 -5.41 6.81
N GLY A 7 20.25 -6.59 7.28
CA GLY A 7 21.26 -6.70 8.33
C GLY A 7 20.74 -6.46 9.75
N THR A 8 19.42 -6.33 9.95
CA THR A 8 18.81 -6.35 11.29
C THR A 8 19.20 -7.65 11.99
N LEU A 9 19.81 -7.55 13.17
CA LEU A 9 20.11 -8.70 14.01
C LEU A 9 18.80 -9.33 14.45
N LEU A 10 18.65 -10.64 14.26
CA LEU A 10 17.46 -11.36 14.70
C LEU A 10 17.45 -11.49 16.23
N PRO A 11 16.25 -11.50 16.86
CA PRO A 11 16.13 -11.62 18.30
C PRO A 11 16.79 -12.92 18.79
N THR A 12 17.51 -12.81 19.90
CA THR A 12 18.04 -13.94 20.66
C THR A 12 17.04 -14.38 21.73
N ARG A 13 17.30 -15.53 22.37
CA ARG A 13 16.42 -16.11 23.37
C ARG A 13 16.02 -15.09 24.46
N GLY A 14 14.72 -14.94 24.70
CA GLY A 14 14.12 -14.01 25.66
C GLY A 14 13.93 -12.58 25.14
N ASN A 15 14.32 -12.28 23.90
CA ASN A 15 14.18 -10.94 23.32
C ASN A 15 13.18 -10.92 22.16
N SER A 16 12.59 -9.76 21.92
CA SER A 16 11.77 -9.48 20.74
C SER A 16 12.13 -8.11 20.19
N ILE A 17 12.02 -7.95 18.87
CA ILE A 17 12.22 -6.67 18.21
C ILE A 17 10.85 -6.12 17.83
N SER A 18 10.54 -4.88 18.19
CA SER A 18 9.28 -4.22 17.82
C SER A 18 9.53 -2.97 16.97
N TYR A 19 8.67 -2.79 15.96
CA TYR A 19 8.67 -1.68 15.03
C TYR A 19 7.27 -1.05 14.97
N PRO A 20 6.94 -0.16 15.92
CA PRO A 20 5.70 0.59 15.87
C PRO A 20 5.73 1.58 14.69
N GLN A 21 4.61 1.68 13.99
CA GLN A 21 4.41 2.57 12.85
C GLN A 21 3.05 3.24 12.96
N SER A 22 3.00 4.49 12.54
CA SER A 22 1.77 5.25 12.40
C SER A 22 1.60 5.64 10.95
N MET A 23 0.39 5.49 10.43
CA MET A 23 0.02 5.83 9.07
C MET A 23 -1.34 6.52 9.05
N TYR A 24 -1.72 7.05 7.90
CA TYR A 24 -2.98 7.74 7.64
C TYR A 24 -3.69 7.12 6.45
N CYS A 25 -5.01 7.03 6.52
CA CYS A 25 -5.83 6.51 5.43
C CYS A 25 -6.01 7.56 4.32
N THR A 26 -5.67 7.24 3.08
CA THR A 26 -5.85 8.16 1.93
C THR A 26 -7.24 8.10 1.32
N ASP A 27 -7.92 6.96 1.41
CA ASP A 27 -9.31 6.77 0.98
C ASP A 27 -10.06 5.88 2.01
N PRO A 28 -10.85 6.47 2.91
CA PRO A 28 -11.57 5.73 3.93
C PRO A 28 -12.83 5.04 3.41
N ARG A 29 -13.34 5.39 2.21
CA ARG A 29 -14.64 4.92 1.70
C ARG A 29 -14.75 3.40 1.56
N ASP A 30 -13.63 2.72 1.38
CA ASP A 30 -13.54 1.25 1.33
C ASP A 30 -13.79 0.59 2.69
N GLY A 31 -13.81 1.38 3.79
CA GLY A 31 -13.99 0.92 5.16
C GLY A 31 -12.84 0.08 5.70
N ASN A 32 -11.73 -0.02 4.96
CA ASN A 32 -10.62 -0.91 5.26
C ASN A 32 -9.29 -0.31 4.79
N ALA A 33 -8.27 -0.36 5.64
CA ALA A 33 -6.87 -0.20 5.23
C ALA A 33 -6.21 -1.55 4.97
N LEU A 34 -5.40 -1.61 3.91
CA LEU A 34 -4.67 -2.82 3.54
C LEU A 34 -3.17 -2.63 3.79
N ALA A 35 -2.62 -3.43 4.70
CA ALA A 35 -1.18 -3.49 4.94
C ALA A 35 -0.62 -4.79 4.35
N SER A 36 0.15 -4.71 3.26
CA SER A 36 0.80 -5.87 2.64
C SER A 36 2.25 -6.02 3.11
N PHE A 37 2.62 -7.21 3.59
CA PHE A 37 3.96 -7.52 4.10
C PHE A 37 4.74 -8.28 3.05
N LYS A 38 5.84 -7.69 2.58
CA LYS A 38 6.60 -8.22 1.45
C LYS A 38 8.09 -8.24 1.76
N ARG A 39 8.78 -9.28 1.30
CA ARG A 39 10.26 -9.36 1.36
C ARG A 39 10.91 -9.26 -0.02
N PRO A 40 12.14 -8.74 -0.11
CA PRO A 40 12.97 -8.88 -1.30
C PRO A 40 13.17 -10.35 -1.69
N GLN A 41 13.18 -10.65 -3.00
CA GLN A 41 13.50 -12.00 -3.49
C GLN A 41 15.00 -12.32 -3.45
N MET A 42 15.86 -11.31 -3.37
CA MET A 42 17.31 -11.47 -3.39
C MET A 42 17.97 -10.55 -2.36
N VAL A 43 19.03 -11.06 -1.72
CA VAL A 43 19.92 -10.27 -0.85
C VAL A 43 20.54 -9.11 -1.63
N GLY A 44 20.70 -7.95 -1.00
CA GLY A 44 21.21 -6.73 -1.63
C GLY A 44 20.30 -6.06 -2.67
N LYS A 45 19.11 -6.60 -2.96
CA LYS A 45 18.12 -5.99 -3.88
C LYS A 45 16.93 -5.41 -3.13
N THR A 46 17.17 -4.31 -2.44
CA THR A 46 16.19 -3.67 -1.52
C THR A 46 15.47 -2.45 -2.13
N ALA A 47 15.80 -2.07 -3.37
CA ALA A 47 15.22 -0.89 -4.02
C ALA A 47 13.70 -1.05 -4.24
N ALA A 48 12.96 0.06 -4.26
CA ALA A 48 11.49 0.04 -4.33
C ALA A 48 10.94 -0.74 -5.55
N ALA A 49 11.66 -0.77 -6.66
CA ALA A 49 11.26 -1.49 -7.88
C ALA A 49 11.73 -2.96 -7.92
N ASP A 50 12.54 -3.41 -6.96
CA ASP A 50 13.03 -4.79 -6.96
C ASP A 50 11.89 -5.80 -6.72
N PRO A 51 11.97 -6.99 -7.35
CA PRO A 51 10.98 -8.05 -7.14
C PRO A 51 10.85 -8.44 -5.67
N ARG A 52 9.60 -8.56 -5.21
CA ARG A 52 9.27 -8.95 -3.84
C ARG A 52 8.28 -10.10 -3.82
N THR A 53 8.39 -10.92 -2.79
CA THR A 53 7.43 -11.98 -2.48
C THR A 53 6.54 -11.52 -1.32
N ASN A 54 5.24 -11.76 -1.42
CA ASN A 54 4.26 -11.42 -0.39
C ASN A 54 4.28 -12.49 0.71
N TYR A 55 4.35 -12.09 1.97
CA TYR A 55 4.11 -12.96 3.12
C TYR A 55 2.61 -13.04 3.42
N GLY A 56 1.93 -11.90 3.31
CA GLY A 56 0.50 -11.81 3.55
C GLY A 56 0.06 -10.38 3.77
N GLU A 57 -1.20 -10.25 4.15
CA GLU A 57 -1.88 -8.96 4.22
C GLU A 57 -2.68 -8.88 5.53
N LEU A 58 -2.68 -7.71 6.14
CA LEU A 58 -3.53 -7.38 7.27
C LEU A 58 -4.57 -6.36 6.79
N VAL A 59 -5.84 -6.69 6.99
CA VAL A 59 -6.97 -5.79 6.71
C VAL A 59 -7.41 -5.17 8.03
N ILE A 60 -7.31 -3.84 8.12
CA ILE A 60 -7.64 -3.07 9.32
C ILE A 60 -8.93 -2.31 9.03
N PRO A 61 -10.01 -2.51 9.80
CA PRO A 61 -11.26 -1.77 9.60
C PRO A 61 -11.05 -0.29 9.89
N ILE A 62 -11.66 0.55 9.06
CA ILE A 62 -11.59 2.02 9.11
C ILE A 62 -13.00 2.58 9.01
N ASN A 63 -13.23 3.71 9.69
CA ASN A 63 -14.47 4.44 9.54
C ASN A 63 -14.57 5.11 8.15
N PRO A 64 -15.54 4.72 7.31
CA PRO A 64 -15.67 5.27 5.96
C PRO A 64 -16.15 6.72 5.92
N ASP A 65 -16.71 7.23 7.01
CA ASP A 65 -17.23 8.59 7.09
C ASP A 65 -16.15 9.63 7.43
N PHE A 66 -14.92 9.20 7.71
CA PHE A 66 -13.82 10.13 7.99
C PHE A 66 -13.35 10.88 6.75
N PRO A 67 -12.88 12.13 6.88
CA PRO A 67 -12.20 12.81 5.80
C PRO A 67 -10.89 12.09 5.41
N PRO A 68 -10.42 12.23 4.15
CA PRO A 68 -9.13 11.70 3.74
C PRO A 68 -7.99 12.22 4.64
N LEU A 69 -7.04 11.36 4.97
CA LEU A 69 -5.84 11.63 5.78
C LEU A 69 -6.11 11.99 7.25
N GLU A 70 -7.36 11.97 7.71
CA GLU A 70 -7.69 12.25 9.11
C GLU A 70 -7.70 10.98 9.98
N GLU A 71 -8.08 9.83 9.41
CA GLU A 71 -8.01 8.57 10.14
C GLU A 71 -6.54 8.11 10.30
N ARG A 72 -6.15 7.86 11.55
CA ARG A 72 -4.83 7.34 11.93
C ARG A 72 -4.89 5.83 12.12
N ILE A 73 -3.91 5.13 11.56
CA ILE A 73 -3.74 3.69 11.68
C ILE A 73 -2.44 3.43 12.43
N GLU A 74 -2.54 2.72 13.55
CA GLU A 74 -1.38 2.27 14.31
C GLU A 74 -1.09 0.82 13.95
N LEU A 75 0.16 0.53 13.61
CA LEU A 75 0.63 -0.79 13.21
C LEU A 75 1.83 -1.15 14.07
N GLU A 76 1.78 -2.27 14.77
CA GLU A 76 2.90 -2.83 15.50
C GLU A 76 3.35 -4.13 14.85
N ILE A 77 4.63 -4.18 14.49
CA ILE A 77 5.27 -5.37 13.93
C ILE A 77 6.34 -5.82 14.92
N SER A 78 6.23 -7.03 15.43
CA SER A 78 7.26 -7.62 16.28
C SER A 78 7.75 -8.96 15.76
N ILE A 79 9.01 -9.27 16.05
CA ILE A 79 9.64 -10.57 15.77
C ILE A 79 10.12 -11.13 17.09
N ASP A 80 9.67 -12.34 17.42
CA ASP A 80 10.03 -13.03 18.67
C ASP A 80 11.24 -13.96 18.51
N GLU A 81 11.65 -14.59 19.62
CA GLU A 81 12.77 -15.55 19.65
C GLU A 81 12.57 -16.79 18.78
N ASN A 82 11.32 -17.12 18.42
CA ASN A 82 10.99 -18.25 17.55
C ASN A 82 11.01 -17.83 16.07
N LEU A 83 11.38 -16.57 15.78
CA LEU A 83 11.38 -15.98 14.44
C LEU A 83 9.97 -15.93 13.83
N ILE A 84 8.95 -15.79 14.67
CA ILE A 84 7.57 -15.56 14.23
C ILE A 84 7.34 -14.06 14.17
N VAL A 85 6.81 -13.57 13.05
CA VAL A 85 6.36 -12.18 12.95
C VAL A 85 4.95 -12.08 13.50
N HIS A 86 4.78 -11.22 14.49
CA HIS A 86 3.48 -10.80 14.98
C HIS A 86 3.20 -9.42 14.40
N VAL A 87 2.10 -9.30 13.66
CA VAL A 87 1.62 -8.02 13.16
C VAL A 87 0.29 -7.74 13.81
N SER A 88 0.16 -6.58 14.44
CA SER A 88 -1.11 -6.05 14.90
C SER A 88 -1.34 -4.66 14.34
N GLY A 89 -2.60 -4.31 14.11
CA GLY A 89 -2.98 -3.00 13.64
C GLY A 89 -4.36 -2.60 14.14
N VAL A 90 -4.55 -1.30 14.35
CA VAL A 90 -5.78 -0.73 14.87
C VAL A 90 -6.04 0.62 14.21
N GLY A 91 -7.30 0.86 13.83
CA GLY A 91 -7.79 2.17 13.39
C GLY A 91 -8.09 3.06 14.61
N GLY A 92 -7.75 4.33 14.51
CA GLY A 92 -7.85 5.31 15.59
C GLY A 92 -9.28 5.54 16.07
N ASP A 93 -10.27 5.51 15.18
CA ASP A 93 -11.67 5.75 15.55
C ASP A 93 -12.36 4.47 16.03
N MET A 94 -12.38 3.44 15.17
CA MET A 94 -13.10 2.19 15.48
C MET A 94 -12.46 1.40 16.63
N GLN A 95 -11.15 1.53 16.86
CA GLN A 95 -10.43 0.82 17.93
C GLN A 95 -10.63 -0.70 17.91
N ILE A 96 -10.86 -1.28 16.73
CA ILE A 96 -10.99 -2.74 16.54
C ILE A 96 -9.61 -3.30 16.16
N PRO A 97 -8.89 -3.95 17.09
CA PRO A 97 -7.58 -4.51 16.78
C PRO A 97 -7.72 -5.70 15.82
N ARG A 98 -6.79 -5.79 14.87
CA ARG A 98 -6.62 -6.93 13.99
C ARG A 98 -5.18 -7.39 14.06
N SER A 99 -4.97 -8.69 14.13
CA SER A 99 -3.64 -9.28 14.16
C SER A 99 -3.51 -10.46 13.21
N THR A 100 -2.28 -10.71 12.77
CA THR A 100 -1.91 -11.89 12.01
C THR A 100 -0.48 -12.27 12.36
N GLU A 101 -0.18 -13.55 12.26
CA GLU A 101 1.14 -14.11 12.50
C GLU A 101 1.70 -14.68 11.21
N PHE A 102 3.01 -14.54 11.00
CA PHE A 102 3.73 -15.14 9.88
C PHE A 102 4.84 -16.05 10.42
N TYR A 103 4.70 -17.35 10.15
CA TYR A 103 5.60 -18.38 10.66
C TYR A 103 6.79 -18.67 9.74
N ASP A 104 6.61 -18.54 8.43
CA ASP A 104 7.64 -18.93 7.45
C ASP A 104 8.46 -17.72 7.00
N LEU A 105 9.34 -17.27 7.89
CA LEU A 105 10.32 -16.24 7.57
C LEU A 105 11.50 -16.83 6.80
N GLU A 106 11.38 -16.84 5.47
CA GLU A 106 12.51 -17.18 4.63
C GLU A 106 13.53 -16.03 4.57
N PHE A 107 14.68 -16.20 5.24
CA PHE A 107 15.81 -15.28 5.20
C PHE A 107 16.86 -15.70 4.17
N GLY A 108 17.35 -14.73 3.39
CA GLY A 108 18.54 -14.94 2.56
C GLY A 108 19.80 -14.76 3.42
N LEU A 109 20.55 -15.83 3.66
CA LEU A 109 21.86 -15.74 4.31
C LEU A 109 22.93 -15.37 3.28
N ALA A 110 23.64 -14.28 3.53
CA ALA A 110 24.83 -13.93 2.74
C ALA A 110 26.04 -14.75 3.23
N THR A 111 26.17 -15.99 2.75
CA THR A 111 27.38 -16.79 2.99
C THR A 111 28.50 -16.28 2.08
N MET A 112 29.58 -15.77 2.68
CA MET A 112 30.86 -15.31 2.10
C MET A 112 30.88 -14.96 0.60
N THR A 113 31.05 -13.67 0.29
CA THR A 113 31.42 -13.05 -1.01
C THR A 113 31.60 -14.01 -2.19
N VAL A 114 30.51 -14.63 -2.65
CA VAL A 114 30.50 -15.29 -3.95
C VAL A 114 30.37 -14.16 -4.96
N GLN A 115 31.45 -13.89 -5.69
CA GLN A 115 31.42 -13.02 -6.86
C GLN A 115 30.25 -13.48 -7.75
N PRO A 116 29.40 -12.57 -8.26
CA PRO A 116 28.19 -12.95 -9.00
C PRO A 116 28.53 -13.45 -10.41
N GLU A 117 29.18 -14.60 -10.50
CA GLU A 117 29.32 -15.41 -11.71
C GLU A 117 28.01 -16.17 -11.93
N SER A 118 26.99 -15.45 -12.42
CA SER A 118 25.95 -16.05 -13.26
C SER A 118 25.08 -14.95 -13.85
N LYS A 119 25.07 -14.87 -15.19
CA LYS A 119 24.05 -14.15 -15.97
C LYS A 119 22.68 -14.79 -15.70
N LYS A 120 22.04 -14.42 -14.60
CA LYS A 120 20.70 -14.90 -14.24
C LYS A 120 19.69 -14.29 -15.22
N LYS A 121 19.02 -15.16 -15.99
CA LYS A 121 17.91 -14.79 -16.86
C LYS A 121 16.89 -14.03 -16.01
N ARG A 122 16.56 -12.79 -16.38
CA ARG A 122 15.45 -12.04 -15.80
C ARG A 122 14.19 -12.91 -15.90
N LEU A 123 13.68 -13.36 -14.77
CA LEU A 123 12.35 -13.97 -14.68
C LEU A 123 11.37 -12.93 -15.23
N LYS A 124 10.84 -13.19 -16.44
CA LYS A 124 9.72 -12.42 -16.96
C LYS A 124 8.51 -12.83 -16.15
N LEU A 125 8.15 -12.03 -15.14
CA LEU A 125 6.85 -12.12 -14.49
C LEU A 125 5.80 -12.11 -15.60
N LYS A 126 4.96 -13.16 -15.65
CA LYS A 126 3.76 -13.15 -16.49
C LYS A 126 2.97 -11.91 -16.08
N GLY A 127 2.71 -11.02 -17.03
CA GLY A 127 1.99 -9.78 -16.77
C GLY A 127 0.69 -10.10 -16.04
N GLU A 128 0.45 -9.41 -14.94
CA GLU A 128 -0.79 -9.47 -14.19
C GLU A 128 -1.98 -9.29 -15.15
N LYS A 129 -3.10 -9.96 -14.85
CA LYS A 129 -4.34 -9.79 -15.63
C LYS A 129 -4.60 -8.29 -15.76
N LYS A 130 -4.72 -7.79 -17.00
CA LYS A 130 -5.01 -6.37 -17.23
C LYS A 130 -6.27 -6.01 -16.44
N LEU A 131 -6.15 -4.99 -15.59
CA LEU A 131 -7.29 -4.45 -14.86
C LEU A 131 -8.39 -4.06 -15.85
N PRO A 132 -9.67 -4.10 -15.42
CA PRO A 132 -10.76 -3.52 -16.19
C PRO A 132 -10.40 -2.11 -16.65
N HIS A 133 -10.82 -1.76 -17.86
CA HIS A 133 -10.52 -0.44 -18.42
C HIS A 133 -11.11 0.65 -17.50
N GLY A 134 -10.30 1.64 -17.14
CA GLY A 134 -10.72 2.74 -16.27
C GLY A 134 -10.38 2.54 -14.79
N LEU A 135 -10.04 1.33 -14.32
CA LEU A 135 -9.69 1.09 -12.92
C LEU A 135 -8.20 1.31 -12.68
N MET A 136 -7.87 2.14 -11.68
CA MET A 136 -6.48 2.35 -11.24
C MET A 136 -6.33 1.95 -9.78
N ILE A 137 -5.35 1.10 -9.50
CA ILE A 137 -5.01 0.71 -8.13
C ILE A 137 -4.18 1.83 -7.50
N ARG A 138 -4.59 2.24 -6.29
CA ARG A 138 -3.87 3.18 -5.43
C ARG A 138 -3.60 2.54 -4.08
N ALA A 139 -2.55 2.99 -3.42
CA ALA A 139 -2.36 2.69 -2.02
C ALA A 139 -3.38 3.53 -1.22
N ASN A 140 -4.12 2.88 -0.33
CA ASN A 140 -5.11 3.51 0.54
C ASN A 140 -4.52 3.99 1.89
N VAL A 141 -3.19 3.91 2.04
CA VAL A 141 -2.49 4.27 3.28
C VAL A 141 -1.19 5.01 2.96
N THR A 142 -0.87 6.04 3.74
CA THR A 142 0.36 6.84 3.64
C THR A 142 0.97 7.11 5.01
N PRO A 143 2.30 7.17 5.16
CA PRO A 143 2.92 7.65 6.41
C PRO A 143 2.72 9.16 6.64
N ASP A 144 2.50 9.93 5.57
CA ASP A 144 2.54 11.39 5.59
C ASP A 144 1.13 11.98 5.52
N LYS A 145 0.69 12.68 6.59
CA LYS A 145 -0.64 13.32 6.68
C LYS A 145 -0.86 14.41 5.63
N GLU A 146 0.21 15.10 5.21
CA GLU A 146 0.10 16.20 4.25
C GLU A 146 0.20 15.76 2.78
N ASN A 147 0.31 14.46 2.52
CA ASN A 147 0.50 13.94 1.16
C ASN A 147 -0.84 13.77 0.40
N TRP A 148 -1.51 14.90 0.17
CA TRP A 148 -2.77 14.99 -0.56
C TRP A 148 -2.68 14.51 -2.02
N GLY A 149 -1.49 14.35 -2.59
CA GLY A 149 -1.29 13.80 -3.93
C GLY A 149 -1.61 12.31 -4.07
N LEU A 150 -1.68 11.58 -2.95
CA LEU A 150 -2.05 10.16 -2.91
C LEU A 150 -3.55 9.91 -2.75
N VAL A 151 -4.32 10.93 -2.36
CA VAL A 151 -5.79 10.86 -2.27
C VAL A 151 -6.36 10.72 -3.69
N PRO A 152 -7.31 9.80 -3.93
CA PRO A 152 -7.94 9.67 -5.24
C PRO A 152 -8.55 10.97 -5.74
N GLY A 153 -8.36 11.29 -7.03
CA GLY A 153 -8.75 12.59 -7.58
C GLY A 153 -10.24 12.91 -7.47
N GLU A 154 -11.10 11.90 -7.60
CA GLU A 154 -12.55 12.04 -7.41
C GLU A 154 -12.91 12.42 -5.98
N LEU A 155 -12.32 11.74 -5.00
CA LEU A 155 -12.53 12.01 -3.59
C LEU A 155 -12.02 13.40 -3.19
N LEU A 156 -10.83 13.75 -3.68
CA LEU A 156 -10.26 15.08 -3.44
C LEU A 156 -11.12 16.19 -4.05
N LYS A 157 -11.74 15.94 -5.20
CA LYS A 157 -12.63 16.89 -5.85
C LYS A 157 -13.91 17.10 -5.03
N ALA A 158 -14.54 16.02 -4.56
CA ALA A 158 -15.71 16.09 -3.67
C ALA A 158 -15.39 16.85 -2.38
N TYR A 159 -14.30 16.50 -1.71
CA TYR A 159 -13.83 17.18 -0.49
C TYR A 159 -13.62 18.69 -0.72
N ASN A 160 -12.99 19.06 -1.84
CA ASN A 160 -12.74 20.45 -2.22
C ASN A 160 -14.00 21.26 -2.56
N ASP A 161 -15.07 20.59 -2.97
CA ASP A 161 -16.34 21.23 -3.29
C ASP A 161 -17.21 21.42 -2.04
N GLU A 162 -17.09 20.52 -1.06
CA GLU A 162 -17.66 20.67 0.30
C GLU A 162 -16.89 21.71 1.15
N HIS A 163 -15.57 21.81 0.97
CA HIS A 163 -14.69 22.67 1.78
C HIS A 163 -13.98 23.74 0.92
N PRO A 164 -14.70 24.77 0.43
CA PRO A 164 -14.15 25.75 -0.50
C PRO A 164 -12.98 26.55 0.09
N PHE A 165 -12.96 26.77 1.41
CA PHE A 165 -11.91 27.51 2.11
C PHE A 165 -10.65 26.66 2.41
N LEU A 166 -10.73 25.34 2.37
CA LEU A 166 -9.63 24.41 2.64
C LEU A 166 -9.17 23.66 1.37
N ARG A 167 -9.45 24.25 0.20
CA ARG A 167 -9.18 23.63 -1.08
C ARG A 167 -7.72 23.25 -1.26
N LYS A 168 -7.50 22.01 -1.68
CA LYS A 168 -6.20 21.45 -2.03
C LYS A 168 -6.01 21.43 -3.55
N THR A 169 -4.78 21.64 -4.00
CA THR A 169 -4.45 21.65 -5.43
C THR A 169 -4.44 20.23 -6.00
N LEU A 170 -5.23 19.97 -7.04
CA LEU A 170 -5.20 18.68 -7.75
C LEU A 170 -3.99 18.58 -8.66
N THR A 171 -3.26 17.47 -8.53
CA THR A 171 -2.22 17.03 -9.48
C THR A 171 -2.82 16.63 -10.84
N GLU A 172 -2.00 16.59 -11.89
CA GLU A 172 -2.45 16.15 -13.22
C GLU A 172 -3.01 14.73 -13.21
N GLN A 173 -2.38 13.84 -12.43
CA GLN A 173 -2.83 12.46 -12.27
C GLN A 173 -4.22 12.40 -11.64
N GLN A 174 -4.47 13.19 -10.59
CA GLN A 174 -5.78 13.27 -9.92
C GLN A 174 -6.86 13.89 -10.81
N ARG A 175 -6.52 14.92 -11.61
CA ARG A 175 -7.45 15.47 -12.61
C ARG A 175 -7.84 14.42 -13.64
N THR A 176 -6.86 13.65 -14.11
CA THR A 176 -7.08 12.56 -15.06
C THR A 176 -7.96 11.47 -14.46
N GLU A 177 -7.73 11.09 -13.20
CA GLU A 177 -8.56 10.13 -12.47
C GLU A 177 -10.01 10.56 -12.37
N PHE A 178 -10.26 11.81 -11.96
CA PHE A 178 -11.61 12.33 -11.84
C PHE A 178 -12.37 12.22 -13.17
N VAL A 179 -11.77 12.68 -14.27
CA VAL A 179 -12.39 12.60 -15.60
C VAL A 179 -12.61 11.16 -16.05
N ARG A 180 -11.74 10.23 -15.64
CA ARG A 180 -11.81 8.82 -16.03
C ARG A 180 -13.01 8.08 -15.45
N TYR A 181 -13.48 8.48 -14.28
CA TYR A 181 -14.65 7.87 -13.65
C TYR A 181 -15.97 8.54 -14.05
N GLN A 182 -15.92 9.68 -14.74
CA GLN A 182 -17.10 10.33 -15.28
C GLN A 182 -17.64 9.59 -16.52
N PRO A 183 -18.98 9.47 -16.66
CA PRO A 183 -19.58 8.97 -17.89
C PRO A 183 -19.30 9.93 -19.04
N CYS A 184 -19.25 9.40 -20.26
CA CYS A 184 -19.14 10.22 -21.46
C CYS A 184 -20.35 11.17 -21.56
N SER A 185 -20.10 12.46 -21.77
CA SER A 185 -21.16 13.46 -21.94
C SER A 185 -22.04 13.25 -23.17
N ILE A 186 -21.55 12.53 -24.19
CA ILE A 186 -22.27 12.28 -25.44
C ILE A 186 -23.08 10.98 -25.36
N CYS A 187 -22.45 9.86 -25.02
CA CYS A 187 -23.10 8.53 -25.06
C CYS A 187 -23.48 7.96 -23.69
N GLY A 188 -23.13 8.63 -22.58
CA GLY A 188 -23.36 8.14 -21.22
C GLY A 188 -22.54 6.90 -20.83
N ALA A 189 -21.78 6.31 -21.77
CA ALA A 189 -20.97 5.13 -21.51
C ALA A 189 -19.81 5.44 -20.56
N ARG A 190 -19.36 4.43 -19.80
CA ARG A 190 -18.14 4.52 -19.00
C ARG A 190 -16.95 4.88 -19.88
N TRP A 191 -16.05 5.71 -19.35
CA TRP A 191 -14.89 6.19 -20.09
C TRP A 191 -14.04 5.03 -20.63
N GLY A 192 -13.80 5.05 -21.94
CA GLY A 192 -13.00 4.05 -22.64
C GLY A 192 -12.46 4.65 -23.95
N LYS A 193 -11.33 4.11 -24.43
CA LYS A 193 -10.83 4.45 -25.76
C LYS A 193 -11.94 4.11 -26.75
N ASN A 194 -12.32 5.05 -27.61
CA ASN A 194 -13.38 4.88 -28.61
C ASN A 194 -14.82 4.76 -28.05
N CYS A 195 -15.13 5.37 -26.89
CA CYS A 195 -16.47 5.31 -26.29
C CYS A 195 -17.62 5.83 -27.19
N CYS A 196 -17.35 6.74 -28.12
CA CYS A 196 -18.37 7.30 -29.04
C CYS A 196 -18.34 6.70 -30.45
N SER A 197 -17.48 5.71 -30.74
CA SER A 197 -17.30 5.21 -32.13
C SER A 197 -17.84 3.79 -32.37
N ASN A 198 -18.60 3.23 -31.43
CA ASN A 198 -19.40 2.01 -31.62
C ASN A 198 -20.89 2.36 -31.61
N GLY A 199 -21.31 3.17 -32.58
CA GLY A 199 -22.70 3.25 -33.03
C GLY A 199 -22.87 2.29 -34.21
#